data_AF-A0AAN7XZD5-F1
#
_entry.id   AF-A0AAN7XZD5-F1
#
_cell.length_a   1.000
_cell.length_b   1.000
_cell.length_c   1.000
_cell.angle_alpha   90.00
_cell.angle_beta   90.00
_cell.angle_gamma   90.00
#
_symmetry.space_group_name_H-M   'P 1'
#
loop_
_entity.id
_entity.type
_entity.pdbx_description
1 polymer ?
#
loop_
_entity_poly.entity_id
_entity_poly.type
_entity_poly.pdbx_seq_one_letter_code
_entity_poly.pdbx_strand_id
1 'polypeptide(L)'
;MWLCGSQLVALNFQTPDKPMQLNQSLFMLGGSSGFVPQPEVMRDDAFDPFDKDTLHVEPITVQLQVLGARHLPKNGRSIVCPFVEVEICGAEHDSCKCKTDVVADNGLNPVWVQRQFVFDIHNPTFSFLRFTVYEEDMFSDPNFLAHATYPVRLLRTGYRSIPLKNSYSEELELASLLVHIEIVNAKEEDDENLYMSIQRLRDRTSELSNQVSLLERSGSGDLGYQQSLEELRAAQDQLSELVEARNRRLIEKKRREKLRQQVTAKRS
;
A
#
# COMPACT_ATOMS: atom_id res chain seq x y z
N MET A 1 9.43 6.87 14.64
CA MET A 1 10.75 7.53 14.80
C MET A 1 10.97 8.61 13.75
N TRP A 2 11.19 8.29 12.46
CA TRP A 2 11.43 9.33 11.44
C TRP A 2 10.28 10.34 11.29
N LEU A 3 9.04 9.90 11.39
CA LEU A 3 7.86 10.78 11.36
C LEU A 3 7.89 11.84 12.48
N CYS A 4 8.54 11.56 13.61
CA CYS A 4 8.72 12.51 14.71
C CYS A 4 10.03 13.32 14.58
N GLY A 5 10.66 13.34 13.40
CA GLY A 5 11.88 14.10 13.14
C GLY A 5 13.18 13.48 13.64
N SER A 6 13.17 12.27 14.21
CA SER A 6 14.40 11.60 14.66
C SER A 6 15.32 11.32 13.46
N GLN A 7 16.53 11.88 13.47
CA GLN A 7 17.47 11.80 12.35
C GLN A 7 18.40 10.58 12.43
N LEU A 8 18.74 10.16 13.66
CA LEU A 8 19.67 9.05 13.93
C LEU A 8 18.90 7.84 14.49
N VAL A 9 18.24 7.11 13.59
CA VAL A 9 17.54 5.87 13.93
C VAL A 9 18.51 4.70 13.72
N ALA A 10 19.19 4.29 14.79
CA ALA A 10 20.14 3.19 14.75
C ALA A 10 19.42 1.83 14.60
N LEU A 11 19.84 1.05 13.62
CA LEU A 11 19.35 -0.30 13.34
C LEU A 11 20.52 -1.29 13.29
N ASN A 12 20.23 -2.56 13.53
CA ASN A 12 21.20 -3.65 13.36
C ASN A 12 21.33 -3.98 11.87
N PHE A 13 22.35 -3.43 11.19
CA PHE A 13 22.60 -3.63 9.74
C PHE A 13 22.75 -5.09 9.32
N GLN A 14 23.17 -5.95 10.24
CA GLN A 14 23.30 -7.40 10.01
C GLN A 14 21.97 -8.15 10.02
N THR A 15 20.86 -7.52 10.45
CA THR A 15 19.56 -8.18 10.57
C THR A 15 18.72 -7.92 9.32
N PRO A 16 18.34 -8.96 8.55
CA PRO A 16 17.57 -8.82 7.32
C PRO A 16 16.06 -8.70 7.59
N ASP A 17 15.67 -7.65 8.32
CA ASP A 17 14.30 -7.39 8.73
C ASP A 17 13.64 -6.23 7.95
N LYS A 18 12.32 -6.09 8.12
CA LYS A 18 11.56 -5.01 7.48
C LYS A 18 12.10 -3.60 7.82
N PRO A 19 12.45 -3.27 9.08
CA PRO A 19 13.11 -2.00 9.40
C PRO A 19 14.36 -1.73 8.54
N MET A 20 15.24 -2.72 8.37
CA MET A 20 16.43 -2.55 7.54
C MET A 20 16.08 -2.33 6.05
N GLN A 21 15.08 -3.05 5.54
CA GLN A 21 14.59 -2.88 4.16
C GLN A 21 14.03 -1.46 3.92
N LEU A 22 13.27 -0.92 4.88
CA LEU A 22 12.76 0.45 4.84
C LEU A 22 13.89 1.48 4.94
N ASN A 23 14.88 1.23 5.78
CA ASN A 23 16.06 2.07 5.92
C ASN A 23 16.82 2.20 4.60
N GLN A 24 17.12 1.07 3.95
CA GLN A 24 17.78 1.10 2.65
C GLN A 24 16.92 1.81 1.58
N SER A 25 15.60 1.62 1.61
CA SER A 25 14.65 2.28 0.71
C SER A 25 14.63 3.80 0.88
N LEU A 26 14.63 4.30 2.12
CA LEU A 26 14.66 5.74 2.43
C LEU A 26 15.88 6.41 1.81
N PHE A 27 17.07 5.83 1.99
CA PHE A 27 18.32 6.42 1.52
C PHE A 27 18.51 6.35 0.00
N MET A 28 17.62 5.67 -0.74
CA MET A 28 17.55 5.80 -2.20
C MET A 28 17.23 7.24 -2.64
N LEU A 29 16.45 7.99 -1.84
CA LEU A 29 16.10 9.39 -2.15
C LEU A 29 17.32 10.32 -2.22
N GLY A 30 18.37 10.01 -1.48
CA GLY A 30 19.61 10.78 -1.42
C GLY A 30 20.74 10.18 -2.24
N GLY A 31 20.43 9.31 -3.21
CA GLY A 31 21.44 8.61 -4.02
C GLY A 31 22.38 7.73 -3.17
N SER A 32 21.88 7.17 -2.07
CA SER A 32 22.65 6.35 -1.12
C SER A 32 23.79 7.08 -0.39
N SER A 33 23.73 8.41 -0.29
CA SER A 33 24.73 9.21 0.45
C SER A 33 24.68 9.05 1.97
N GLY A 34 23.61 8.45 2.51
CA GLY A 34 23.34 8.40 3.95
C GLY A 34 22.64 9.65 4.50
N PHE A 35 22.32 10.63 3.65
CA PHE A 35 21.58 11.84 4.04
C PHE A 35 20.38 12.07 3.12
N VAL A 36 19.21 12.30 3.72
CA VAL A 36 17.97 12.64 3.02
C VAL A 36 17.34 13.83 3.73
N PRO A 37 17.04 14.94 3.03
CA PRO A 37 16.37 16.07 3.65
C PRO A 37 14.96 15.65 4.10
N GLN A 38 14.61 16.04 5.32
CA GLN A 38 13.26 15.85 5.84
C GLN A 38 12.26 16.63 4.97
N PRO A 39 11.11 16.02 4.59
CA PRO A 39 10.05 16.72 3.87
C PRO A 39 9.65 18.05 4.51
N GLU A 40 9.29 19.03 3.69
CA GLU A 40 8.93 20.39 4.17
C GLU A 40 7.78 20.36 5.17
N VAL A 41 6.72 19.58 4.88
CA VAL A 41 5.57 19.43 5.77
C VAL A 41 5.96 18.94 7.15
N MET A 42 6.99 18.09 7.27
CA MET A 42 7.44 17.56 8.55
C MET A 42 8.36 18.52 9.32
N ARG A 43 8.73 19.65 8.71
CA ARG A 43 9.52 20.73 9.34
C ARG A 43 8.64 21.89 9.79
N ASP A 44 7.33 21.81 9.55
CA ASP A 44 6.33 22.77 10.01
C ASP A 44 6.04 22.54 11.51
N ASP A 45 5.90 23.63 12.28
CA ASP A 45 5.56 23.57 13.71
C ASP A 45 4.15 23.01 13.95
N ALA A 46 3.25 23.12 12.97
CA ALA A 46 1.89 22.60 13.05
C ALA A 46 1.78 21.10 12.76
N PHE A 47 2.83 20.46 12.23
CA PHE A 47 2.79 19.07 11.81
C PHE A 47 2.71 18.10 12.99
N ASP A 48 1.67 17.28 13.00
CA ASP A 48 1.52 16.14 13.89
C ASP A 48 1.49 14.84 13.06
N PRO A 49 2.45 13.92 13.23
CA PRO A 49 2.48 12.67 12.48
C PRO A 49 1.31 11.72 12.76
N PHE A 50 0.53 11.97 13.82
CA PHE A 50 -0.64 11.19 14.21
C PHE A 50 -1.97 11.84 13.78
N ASP A 51 -1.95 13.09 13.31
CA ASP A 51 -3.13 13.80 12.83
C ASP A 51 -2.96 14.19 11.35
N LYS A 52 -3.72 13.53 10.48
CA LYS A 52 -3.70 13.76 9.03
C LYS A 52 -4.20 15.17 8.65
N ASP A 53 -4.95 15.85 9.50
CA ASP A 53 -5.49 17.19 9.20
C ASP A 53 -4.41 18.28 9.33
N THR A 54 -3.28 17.97 9.97
CA THR A 54 -2.08 18.84 10.00
C THR A 54 -1.27 18.78 8.70
N LEU A 55 -1.61 17.87 7.78
CA LEU A 55 -0.91 17.72 6.51
C LEU A 55 -1.32 18.80 5.50
N HIS A 56 -0.38 19.67 5.15
CA HIS A 56 -0.53 20.66 4.08
C HIS A 56 0.05 20.15 2.74
N VAL A 57 -0.28 18.90 2.37
CA VAL A 57 0.15 18.27 1.11
C VAL A 57 -1.04 17.66 0.37
N GLU A 58 -0.94 17.59 -0.95
CA GLU A 58 -1.99 16.97 -1.77
C GLU A 58 -1.97 15.44 -1.60
N PRO A 59 -3.08 14.82 -1.15
CA PRO A 59 -3.17 13.37 -1.08
C PRO A 59 -3.23 12.78 -2.48
N ILE A 60 -2.70 11.56 -2.61
CA ILE A 60 -2.73 10.82 -3.87
C ILE A 60 -3.49 9.51 -3.72
N THR A 61 -4.03 9.02 -4.83
CA THR A 61 -4.56 7.65 -4.93
C THR A 61 -3.68 6.84 -5.87
N VAL A 62 -3.09 5.77 -5.33
CA VAL A 62 -2.30 4.79 -6.08
C VAL A 62 -3.18 3.62 -6.46
N GLN A 63 -3.34 3.41 -7.77
CA GLN A 63 -4.01 2.26 -8.33
C GLN A 63 -2.97 1.27 -8.86
N LEU A 64 -2.90 0.09 -8.25
CA LEU A 64 -1.89 -0.92 -8.52
C LEU A 64 -2.53 -2.23 -8.97
N GLN A 65 -2.00 -2.82 -10.03
CA GLN A 65 -2.29 -4.20 -10.40
C GLN A 65 -0.98 -4.99 -10.39
N VAL A 66 -0.95 -6.09 -9.64
CA VAL A 66 0.12 -7.09 -9.73
C VAL A 66 -0.29 -8.09 -10.79
N LEU A 67 0.45 -8.15 -11.90
CA LEU A 67 0.05 -8.91 -13.08
C LEU A 67 0.71 -10.29 -13.13
N GLY A 68 1.98 -10.36 -12.72
CA GLY A 68 2.73 -11.60 -12.71
C GLY A 68 4.14 -11.40 -12.18
N ALA A 69 4.90 -12.48 -12.15
CA ALA A 69 6.33 -12.46 -11.82
C ALA A 69 7.12 -13.28 -12.82
N ARG A 70 8.45 -13.19 -12.73
CA ARG A 70 9.36 -14.13 -13.36
C ARG A 70 10.51 -14.48 -12.42
N HIS A 71 11.02 -15.69 -12.54
CA HIS A 71 12.23 -16.17 -11.82
C HIS A 71 12.17 -15.93 -10.31
N LEU A 72 11.03 -16.23 -9.66
CA LEU A 72 10.99 -16.15 -8.21
C LEU A 72 11.99 -17.14 -7.60
N PRO A 73 12.68 -16.75 -6.51
CA PRO A 73 13.61 -17.65 -5.85
C PRO A 73 12.85 -18.86 -5.30
N LYS A 74 13.56 -19.98 -5.19
CA LYS A 74 13.01 -21.24 -4.68
C LYS A 74 13.64 -21.54 -3.33
N ASN A 75 12.81 -21.76 -2.32
CA ASN A 75 13.27 -22.30 -1.05
C ASN A 75 13.20 -23.84 -1.10
N GLY A 76 14.35 -24.51 -1.01
CA GLY A 76 14.39 -25.97 -0.94
C GLY A 76 14.01 -26.69 -2.25
N ARG A 77 13.32 -27.84 -2.13
CA ARG A 77 13.09 -28.78 -3.25
C ARG A 77 11.70 -28.69 -3.88
N SER A 78 10.69 -28.18 -3.17
CA SER A 78 9.31 -28.03 -3.65
C SER A 78 9.16 -26.88 -4.64
N ILE A 79 8.17 -26.96 -5.53
CA ILE A 79 7.80 -25.82 -6.36
C ILE A 79 7.05 -24.83 -5.46
N VAL A 80 7.37 -23.55 -5.60
CA VAL A 80 6.78 -22.50 -4.76
C VAL A 80 5.32 -22.24 -5.17
N CYS A 81 4.47 -21.94 -4.19
CA CYS A 81 3.09 -21.50 -4.40
C CYS A 81 2.99 -20.00 -4.07
N PRO A 82 3.31 -19.07 -5.00
CA PRO A 82 3.57 -17.70 -4.61
C PRO A 82 2.31 -16.84 -4.48
N PHE A 83 2.38 -15.87 -3.58
CA PHE A 83 1.50 -14.70 -3.54
C PHE A 83 2.29 -13.44 -3.21
N VAL A 84 1.71 -12.28 -3.53
CA VAL A 84 2.34 -10.98 -3.29
C VAL A 84 1.53 -10.20 -2.26
N GLU A 85 2.19 -9.83 -1.17
CA GLU A 85 1.72 -8.79 -0.24
C GLU A 85 2.20 -7.43 -0.74
N VAL A 86 1.28 -6.47 -0.82
CA VAL A 86 1.58 -5.06 -1.08
C VAL A 86 1.20 -4.26 0.15
N GLU A 87 2.12 -3.41 0.59
CA GLU A 87 1.98 -2.63 1.81
C GLU A 87 2.37 -1.17 1.58
N ILE A 88 1.54 -0.25 2.06
CA ILE A 88 1.94 1.14 2.27
C ILE A 88 2.53 1.24 3.68
N CYS A 89 3.79 1.65 3.78
CA CYS A 89 4.44 1.98 5.05
C CYS A 89 4.57 3.49 5.16
N GLY A 90 4.04 4.09 6.21
CA GLY A 90 4.08 5.55 6.41
C GLY A 90 3.53 5.91 7.78
N ALA A 91 2.74 6.97 7.85
CA ALA A 91 1.93 7.28 9.03
C ALA A 91 0.85 6.21 9.23
N GLU A 92 0.30 6.11 10.44
CA GLU A 92 -0.72 5.11 10.78
C GLU A 92 -1.96 5.24 9.89
N HIS A 93 -2.40 6.48 9.62
CA HIS A 93 -3.54 6.78 8.75
C HIS A 93 -3.33 6.45 7.26
N ASP A 94 -2.09 6.22 6.83
CA ASP A 94 -1.74 5.79 5.47
C ASP A 94 -1.43 4.28 5.40
N SER A 95 -1.16 3.65 6.54
CA SER A 95 -0.63 2.29 6.59
C SER A 95 -1.72 1.27 6.27
N CYS A 96 -1.50 0.48 5.22
CA CYS A 96 -2.44 -0.53 4.78
C CYS A 96 -1.73 -1.68 4.06
N LYS A 97 -2.36 -2.85 4.06
CA LYS A 97 -1.84 -4.08 3.44
C LYS A 97 -2.92 -4.77 2.62
N CYS A 98 -2.53 -5.34 1.50
CA CYS A 98 -3.37 -6.25 0.73
C CYS A 98 -2.50 -7.36 0.13
N LYS A 99 -3.14 -8.49 -0.20
CA LYS A 99 -2.46 -9.62 -0.83
C LYS A 99 -3.20 -10.09 -2.07
N THR A 100 -2.44 -10.61 -3.04
CA THR A 100 -2.99 -11.40 -4.14
C THR A 100 -3.44 -12.77 -3.65
N ASP A 101 -4.15 -13.49 -4.50
CA ASP A 101 -4.37 -14.92 -4.29
C ASP A 101 -3.06 -15.70 -4.48
N VAL A 102 -3.06 -16.94 -4.00
CA VAL A 102 -1.96 -17.88 -4.15
C VAL A 102 -2.02 -18.54 -5.53
N VAL A 103 -0.88 -18.60 -6.21
CA VAL A 103 -0.74 -19.39 -7.43
C VAL A 103 -0.11 -20.73 -7.03
N ALA A 104 -0.74 -21.85 -7.38
CA ALA A 104 -0.21 -23.18 -7.07
C ALA A 104 0.96 -23.54 -8.00
N ASP A 105 2.02 -24.12 -7.41
CA ASP A 105 3.14 -24.78 -8.11
C ASP A 105 3.73 -23.99 -9.30
N ASN A 106 3.92 -22.68 -9.15
CA ASN A 106 4.52 -21.86 -10.21
C ASN A 106 5.35 -20.67 -9.68
N GLY A 107 6.66 -20.87 -9.53
CA GLY A 107 7.61 -19.77 -9.26
C GLY A 107 8.27 -19.16 -10.50
N LEU A 108 8.17 -19.82 -11.66
CA LEU A 108 8.91 -19.38 -12.85
C LEU A 108 8.24 -18.20 -13.53
N ASN A 109 6.91 -18.23 -13.66
CA ASN A 109 6.11 -17.22 -14.35
C ASN A 109 4.66 -17.14 -13.84
N PRO A 110 4.42 -16.99 -12.53
CA PRO A 110 3.06 -16.86 -12.00
C PRO A 110 2.36 -15.63 -12.56
N VAL A 111 1.04 -15.74 -12.71
CA VAL A 111 0.14 -14.66 -13.17
C VAL A 111 -0.96 -14.51 -12.14
N TRP A 112 -1.18 -13.28 -11.67
CA TRP A 112 -2.29 -12.94 -10.78
C TRP A 112 -3.35 -12.20 -11.58
N VAL A 113 -4.53 -12.80 -11.67
CA VAL A 113 -5.63 -12.28 -12.49
C VAL A 113 -6.50 -11.34 -11.64
N GLN A 114 -6.90 -10.20 -12.22
CA GLN A 114 -8.11 -9.44 -11.87
C GLN A 114 -8.27 -8.88 -10.44
N ARG A 115 -7.21 -8.44 -9.75
CA ARG A 115 -7.37 -7.56 -8.58
C ARG A 115 -6.58 -6.27 -8.71
N GLN A 116 -7.31 -5.16 -8.72
CA GLN A 116 -6.73 -3.82 -8.60
C GLN A 116 -6.74 -3.43 -7.12
N PHE A 117 -5.58 -3.09 -6.60
CA PHE A 117 -5.41 -2.51 -5.28
C PHE A 117 -5.46 -0.99 -5.41
N VAL A 118 -6.21 -0.35 -4.52
CA VAL A 118 -6.36 1.11 -4.50
C VAL A 118 -5.97 1.59 -3.11
N PHE A 119 -4.97 2.46 -3.07
CA PHE A 119 -4.42 3.02 -1.84
C PHE A 119 -4.57 4.54 -1.85
N ASP A 120 -5.16 5.10 -0.80
CA ASP A 120 -5.15 6.55 -0.59
C ASP A 120 -4.00 6.88 0.37
N ILE A 121 -3.16 7.82 -0.02
CA ILE A 121 -1.97 8.22 0.74
C ILE A 121 -2.07 9.72 0.99
N HIS A 122 -2.26 10.10 2.25
CA HIS A 122 -2.37 11.47 2.71
C HIS A 122 -1.01 12.16 2.75
N ASN A 123 0.04 11.46 3.18
CA ASN A 123 1.40 11.97 3.17
C ASN A 123 2.27 11.24 2.15
N PRO A 124 2.16 11.56 0.83
CA PRO A 124 3.02 10.97 -0.18
C PRO A 124 4.49 11.35 -0.01
N THR A 125 4.80 12.40 0.75
CA THR A 125 6.17 12.87 0.96
C THR A 125 6.99 11.95 1.88
N PHE A 126 6.32 11.20 2.75
CA PHE A 126 6.94 10.24 3.66
C PHE A 126 6.16 8.92 3.73
N SER A 127 5.99 8.28 2.57
CA SER A 127 5.38 6.96 2.46
C SER A 127 6.20 6.05 1.53
N PHE A 128 6.11 4.75 1.75
CA PHE A 128 6.79 3.71 0.99
C PHE A 128 5.79 2.70 0.46
N LEU A 129 5.99 2.25 -0.78
CA LEU A 129 5.30 1.11 -1.35
C LEU A 129 6.23 -0.11 -1.27
N ARG A 130 5.81 -1.11 -0.50
CA ARG A 130 6.54 -2.35 -0.26
C ARG A 130 5.82 -3.52 -0.91
N PHE A 131 6.55 -4.28 -1.71
CA PHE A 131 6.14 -5.55 -2.28
C PHE A 131 6.88 -6.65 -1.52
N THR A 132 6.18 -7.66 -1.05
CA THR A 132 6.77 -8.87 -0.49
C THR A 132 6.18 -10.07 -1.18
N VAL A 133 7.05 -10.92 -1.71
CA VAL A 133 6.66 -12.18 -2.30
C VAL A 133 6.86 -13.25 -1.25
N TYR A 134 5.80 -14.01 -1.02
CA TYR A 134 5.77 -15.17 -0.14
C TYR A 134 5.44 -16.41 -0.95
N GLU A 135 5.82 -17.58 -0.45
CA GLU A 135 5.20 -18.85 -0.80
C GLU A 135 4.30 -19.32 0.33
N GLU A 136 3.21 -19.98 0.00
CA GLU A 136 2.41 -20.75 0.97
C GLU A 136 2.88 -22.20 0.94
N ASP A 137 3.29 -22.74 2.09
CA ASP A 137 3.71 -24.13 2.19
C ASP A 137 2.54 -25.11 2.41
N MET A 138 2.85 -26.39 2.62
CA MET A 138 1.84 -27.44 2.83
C MET A 138 0.99 -27.26 4.10
N PHE A 139 1.44 -26.42 5.04
CA PHE A 139 0.73 -26.11 6.28
C PHE A 139 0.02 -24.75 6.23
N SER A 140 -0.03 -24.14 5.04
CA SER A 140 -0.54 -22.78 4.82
C SER A 140 0.26 -21.68 5.53
N ASP A 141 1.52 -21.95 5.88
CA ASP A 141 2.40 -20.95 6.48
C ASP A 141 3.08 -20.10 5.39
N PRO A 142 3.07 -18.76 5.53
CA PRO A 142 3.71 -17.87 4.57
C PRO A 142 5.22 -17.82 4.78
N ASN A 143 5.99 -18.28 3.80
CA ASN A 143 7.45 -18.25 3.81
C ASN A 143 7.98 -17.17 2.88
N PHE A 144 8.91 -16.35 3.38
CA PHE A 144 9.48 -15.24 2.62
C PHE A 144 10.27 -15.74 1.40
N LEU A 145 10.03 -15.13 0.23
CA LEU A 145 10.81 -15.36 -0.98
C LEU A 145 11.67 -14.15 -1.35
N ALA A 146 11.05 -12.98 -1.46
CA ALA A 146 11.72 -11.77 -1.94
C ALA A 146 10.95 -10.51 -1.52
N HIS A 147 11.59 -9.35 -1.64
CA HIS A 147 10.91 -8.06 -1.47
C HIS A 147 11.40 -7.01 -2.46
N ALA A 148 10.65 -5.92 -2.56
CA ALA A 148 11.12 -4.66 -3.10
C ALA A 148 10.42 -3.52 -2.37
N THR A 149 11.13 -2.44 -2.07
CA THR A 149 10.57 -1.32 -1.29
C THR A 149 11.02 -0.01 -1.89
N TYR A 150 10.07 0.85 -2.21
CA TYR A 150 10.35 2.13 -2.86
C TYR A 150 9.64 3.27 -2.13
N PRO A 151 10.29 4.44 -1.96
CA PRO A 151 9.58 5.66 -1.59
C PRO A 151 8.52 5.98 -2.64
N VAL A 152 7.32 6.36 -2.20
CA VAL A 152 6.18 6.67 -3.07
C VAL A 152 6.52 7.76 -4.09
N ARG A 153 7.33 8.75 -3.70
CA ARG A 153 7.82 9.83 -4.57
C ARG A 153 8.67 9.36 -5.76
N LEU A 154 9.24 8.16 -5.71
CA LEU A 154 10.06 7.60 -6.79
C LEU A 154 9.27 6.70 -7.74
N LEU A 155 7.98 6.48 -7.48
CA LEU A 155 7.14 5.62 -8.32
C LEU A 155 6.90 6.25 -9.69
N ARG A 156 6.85 5.38 -10.71
CA ARG A 156 6.51 5.76 -12.09
C ARG A 156 5.25 5.03 -12.52
N THR A 157 4.38 5.72 -13.27
CA THR A 157 3.11 5.17 -13.76
C THR A 157 3.29 4.28 -15.00
N GLY A 158 2.25 3.52 -15.35
CA GLY A 158 2.19 2.58 -16.47
C GLY A 158 2.63 1.16 -16.11
N TYR A 159 2.91 0.35 -17.12
CA TYR A 159 3.49 -0.98 -16.94
C TYR A 159 4.95 -0.88 -16.52
N ARG A 160 5.29 -1.47 -15.37
CA ARG A 160 6.62 -1.42 -14.76
C ARG A 160 7.08 -2.80 -14.36
N SER A 161 8.37 -3.07 -14.58
CA SER A 161 9.06 -4.20 -13.98
C SER A 161 9.60 -3.75 -12.63
N ILE A 162 9.38 -4.56 -11.60
CA ILE A 162 9.91 -4.34 -10.25
C ILE A 162 10.98 -5.39 -10.00
N PRO A 163 12.27 -5.03 -10.05
CA PRO A 163 13.34 -5.93 -9.62
C PRO A 163 13.16 -6.32 -8.16
N LEU A 164 13.28 -7.60 -7.88
CA LEU A 164 13.15 -8.17 -6.55
C LEU A 164 14.52 -8.31 -5.88
N LYS A 165 14.50 -8.30 -4.55
CA LYS A 165 15.67 -8.41 -3.69
C LYS A 165 15.48 -9.52 -2.66
N ASN A 166 16.59 -10.08 -2.19
CA ASN A 166 16.60 -11.04 -1.07
C ASN A 166 16.34 -10.34 0.27
N SER A 167 16.34 -11.07 1.38
CA SER A 167 16.05 -10.51 2.71
C SER A 167 17.05 -9.44 3.16
N TYR A 168 18.29 -9.47 2.65
CA TYR A 168 19.36 -8.48 2.90
C TYR A 168 19.31 -7.28 1.94
N SER A 169 18.26 -7.18 1.10
CA SER A 169 18.10 -6.15 0.09
C SER A 169 19.15 -6.17 -1.04
N GLU A 170 19.76 -7.32 -1.27
CA GLU A 170 20.62 -7.59 -2.44
C GLU A 170 19.78 -8.02 -3.64
N GLU A 171 20.21 -7.65 -4.85
CA GLU A 171 19.46 -7.92 -6.08
C GLU A 171 19.38 -9.44 -6.38
N LEU A 172 18.18 -9.91 -6.73
CA LEU A 172 17.96 -11.26 -7.22
C LEU A 172 18.03 -11.25 -8.75
N GLU A 173 18.91 -12.07 -9.31
CA GLU A 173 19.10 -12.16 -10.75
C GLU A 173 17.79 -12.57 -11.46
N LEU A 174 17.38 -11.76 -12.45
CA LEU A 174 16.16 -11.90 -13.28
C LEU A 174 14.81 -11.83 -12.54
N ALA A 175 14.79 -12.00 -11.21
CA ALA A 175 13.59 -12.02 -10.40
C ALA A 175 12.90 -10.66 -10.43
N SER A 176 11.66 -10.63 -10.94
CA SER A 176 10.91 -9.37 -11.00
C SER A 176 9.41 -9.58 -11.04
N LEU A 177 8.67 -8.62 -10.48
CA LEU A 177 7.22 -8.50 -10.71
C LEU A 177 6.95 -7.66 -11.96
N LEU A 178 5.87 -7.96 -12.66
CA LEU A 178 5.23 -7.08 -13.63
C LEU A 178 4.01 -6.45 -12.96
N VAL A 179 3.97 -5.13 -12.94
CA VAL A 179 2.86 -4.36 -12.37
C VAL A 179 2.35 -3.31 -13.33
N HIS A 180 1.14 -2.84 -13.09
CA HIS A 180 0.62 -1.61 -13.65
C HIS A 180 0.29 -0.63 -12.52
N ILE A 181 0.91 0.56 -12.54
CA ILE A 181 0.75 1.59 -11.52
C ILE A 181 0.12 2.83 -12.14
N GLU A 182 -0.91 3.39 -11.50
CA GLU A 182 -1.39 4.74 -11.77
C GLU A 182 -1.43 5.53 -10.48
N ILE A 183 -1.17 6.83 -10.61
CA ILE A 183 -1.16 7.77 -9.51
C ILE A 183 -1.99 8.95 -9.97
N VAL A 184 -3.01 9.29 -9.20
CA VAL A 184 -3.90 10.43 -9.44
C VAL A 184 -3.97 11.27 -8.16
N ASN A 185 -4.27 12.56 -8.29
CA ASN A 185 -4.62 13.38 -7.14
C ASN A 185 -5.93 12.85 -6.53
N ALA A 186 -5.96 12.60 -5.22
CA ALA A 186 -7.13 12.00 -4.59
C ALA A 186 -8.33 12.97 -4.47
N LYS A 187 -8.08 14.28 -4.53
CA LYS A 187 -9.04 15.39 -4.45
C LYS A 187 -9.34 16.03 -5.81
N GLU A 188 -9.19 15.30 -6.92
CA GLU A 188 -9.59 15.82 -8.25
C GLU A 188 -11.07 16.29 -8.23
N GLU A 189 -11.38 17.44 -8.84
CA GLU A 189 -12.63 18.23 -8.62
C GLU A 189 -13.95 17.42 -8.71
N ASP A 190 -14.03 16.43 -9.59
CA ASP A 190 -15.25 15.60 -9.76
C ASP A 190 -15.49 14.59 -8.63
N ASP A 191 -14.45 14.23 -7.86
CA ASP A 191 -14.48 13.16 -6.85
C ASP A 191 -14.16 13.64 -5.43
N GLU A 192 -13.91 14.94 -5.20
CA GLU A 192 -13.55 15.49 -3.89
C GLU A 192 -14.62 15.17 -2.82
N ASN A 193 -15.90 15.37 -3.13
CA ASN A 193 -17.00 15.06 -2.20
C ASN A 193 -17.05 13.57 -1.83
N LEU A 194 -16.80 12.69 -2.81
CA LEU A 194 -16.80 11.25 -2.60
C LEU A 194 -15.58 10.81 -1.78
N TYR A 195 -14.41 11.37 -2.07
CA TYR A 195 -13.20 11.17 -1.29
C TYR A 195 -13.40 11.61 0.16
N MET A 196 -13.92 12.81 0.40
CA MET A 196 -14.19 13.33 1.76
C MET A 196 -15.20 12.45 2.51
N SER A 197 -16.21 11.92 1.82
CA SER A 197 -17.21 11.01 2.42
C SER A 197 -16.58 9.67 2.83
N ILE A 198 -15.71 9.11 1.99
CA ILE A 198 -14.93 7.90 2.29
C ILE A 198 -14.00 8.14 3.48
N GLN A 199 -13.33 9.29 3.55
CA GLN A 199 -12.43 9.61 4.66
C GLN A 199 -13.19 9.69 5.99
N ARG A 200 -14.32 10.41 6.03
CA ARG A 200 -15.17 10.50 7.23
C ARG A 200 -15.64 9.13 7.71
N LEU A 201 -16.01 8.24 6.78
CA LEU A 201 -16.41 6.88 7.14
C LEU A 201 -15.24 6.04 7.65
N ARG A 202 -14.04 6.16 7.09
CA ARG A 202 -12.84 5.49 7.62
C ARG A 202 -12.55 5.91 9.06
N ASP A 203 -12.61 7.21 9.34
CA ASP A 203 -12.40 7.76 10.69
C ASP A 203 -13.47 7.22 11.64
N ARG A 204 -14.75 7.26 11.22
CA ARG A 204 -15.87 6.71 12.00
C ARG A 204 -15.74 5.21 12.25
N THR A 205 -15.31 4.43 11.27
CA THR A 205 -15.07 2.99 11.41
C THR A 205 -13.94 2.71 12.40
N SER A 206 -12.87 3.52 12.37
CA SER A 206 -11.76 3.40 13.32
C SER A 206 -12.20 3.70 14.76
N GLU A 207 -12.93 4.81 14.96
CA GLU A 207 -13.53 5.17 16.26
C GLU A 207 -14.42 4.05 16.81
N LEU A 208 -15.35 3.55 15.99
CA LEU A 208 -16.26 2.47 16.37
C LEU A 208 -15.51 1.17 16.68
N SER A 209 -14.47 0.84 15.93
CA SER A 209 -13.63 -0.34 16.18
C SER A 209 -12.90 -0.24 17.53
N ASN A 210 -12.39 0.95 17.87
CA ASN A 210 -11.77 1.21 19.17
C ASN A 210 -12.79 1.11 20.31
N GLN A 211 -13.99 1.67 20.12
CA GLN A 211 -15.08 1.58 21.08
C GLN A 211 -15.51 0.13 21.34
N VAL A 212 -15.72 -0.66 20.28
CA VAL A 212 -16.05 -2.10 20.39
C VAL A 212 -14.96 -2.86 21.15
N SER A 213 -13.68 -2.59 20.84
CA SER A 213 -12.53 -3.22 21.51
C SER A 213 -12.48 -2.90 23.01
N LEU A 214 -12.84 -1.67 23.41
CA LEU A 214 -12.89 -1.27 24.83
C LEU A 214 -14.04 -1.97 25.57
N LEU A 215 -15.22 -2.03 24.95
CA LEU A 215 -16.39 -2.68 25.53
C LEU A 215 -16.16 -4.19 25.71
N GLU A 216 -15.56 -4.85 24.73
CA GLU A 216 -15.21 -6.28 24.81
C GLU A 216 -14.30 -6.58 26.02
N ARG A 217 -13.28 -5.74 26.25
CA ARG A 217 -12.37 -5.88 27.41
C ARG A 217 -13.05 -5.62 28.75
N SER A 218 -14.08 -4.79 28.77
CA SER A 218 -14.82 -4.50 30.00
C SER A 218 -15.80 -5.61 30.42
N GLY A 219 -15.95 -6.66 29.60
CA GLY A 219 -16.82 -7.80 29.89
C GLY A 219 -18.31 -7.44 29.86
N SER A 220 -18.68 -6.35 29.20
CA SER A 220 -20.07 -5.93 29.05
C SER A 220 -20.79 -6.87 28.09
N GLY A 221 -21.44 -7.91 28.60
CA GLY A 221 -22.42 -8.72 27.88
C GLY A 221 -23.72 -7.97 27.58
N ASP A 222 -23.62 -6.67 27.29
CA ASP A 222 -24.72 -5.71 27.27
C ASP A 222 -25.23 -5.42 25.86
N LEU A 223 -26.48 -4.97 25.81
CA LEU A 223 -27.16 -4.41 24.64
C LEU A 223 -26.31 -3.33 23.93
N GLY A 224 -25.53 -2.55 24.69
CA GLY A 224 -24.66 -1.50 24.16
C GLY A 224 -23.46 -2.02 23.35
N TYR A 225 -22.93 -3.21 23.68
CA TYR A 225 -21.89 -3.86 22.88
C TYR A 225 -22.46 -4.33 21.55
N GLN A 226 -23.62 -4.98 21.58
CA GLN A 226 -24.31 -5.43 20.35
C GLN A 226 -24.66 -4.27 19.43
N GLN A 227 -25.19 -3.17 19.98
CA GLN A 227 -25.49 -1.97 19.22
C GLN A 227 -24.21 -1.36 18.58
N SER A 228 -23.12 -1.22 19.35
CA SER A 228 -21.86 -0.67 18.83
C SER A 228 -21.27 -1.56 17.72
N LEU A 229 -21.42 -2.87 17.83
CA LEU A 229 -21.00 -3.83 16.81
C LEU A 229 -21.84 -3.74 15.52
N GLU A 230 -23.15 -3.53 15.65
CA GLU A 230 -24.04 -3.31 14.49
C GLU A 230 -23.74 -1.98 13.80
N GLU A 231 -23.52 -0.91 14.55
CA GLU A 231 -23.11 0.39 13.99
C GLU A 231 -21.75 0.29 13.26
N LEU A 232 -20.79 -0.44 13.83
CA LEU A 232 -19.50 -0.70 13.19
C LEU A 232 -19.67 -1.44 11.86
N ARG A 233 -20.50 -2.50 11.84
CA ARG A 233 -20.79 -3.27 10.61
C ARG A 233 -21.45 -2.39 9.55
N ALA A 234 -22.47 -1.64 9.91
CA ALA A 234 -23.16 -0.75 8.98
C ALA A 234 -22.21 0.31 8.39
N ALA A 235 -21.34 0.89 9.20
CA ALA A 235 -20.33 1.84 8.73
C ALA A 235 -19.30 1.18 7.79
N GLN A 236 -18.87 -0.06 8.10
CA GLN A 236 -17.96 -0.84 7.24
C GLN A 236 -18.60 -1.18 5.89
N ASP A 237 -19.86 -1.60 5.88
CA ASP A 237 -20.59 -1.92 4.67
C ASP A 237 -20.75 -0.67 3.78
N GLN A 238 -21.18 0.46 4.37
CA GLN A 238 -21.29 1.73 3.65
C GLN A 238 -19.94 2.21 3.11
N LEU A 239 -18.87 2.06 3.88
CA LEU A 239 -17.51 2.40 3.45
C LEU A 239 -17.09 1.53 2.26
N SER A 240 -17.35 0.22 2.32
CA SER A 240 -17.04 -0.71 1.24
C SER A 240 -17.78 -0.32 -0.05
N GLU A 241 -19.09 -0.04 0.03
CA GLU A 241 -19.91 0.38 -1.11
C GLU A 241 -19.39 1.65 -1.78
N LEU A 242 -19.03 2.68 -0.99
CA LEU A 242 -18.51 3.94 -1.52
C LEU A 242 -17.11 3.80 -2.12
N VAL A 243 -16.22 3.02 -1.49
CA VAL A 243 -14.90 2.71 -2.03
C VAL A 243 -15.03 1.97 -3.36
N GLU A 244 -15.90 0.98 -3.44
CA GLU A 244 -16.16 0.28 -4.70
C GLU A 244 -16.76 1.20 -5.76
N ALA A 245 -17.71 2.06 -5.41
CA ALA A 245 -18.29 3.03 -6.32
C ALA A 245 -17.23 3.98 -6.88
N ARG A 246 -16.33 4.48 -6.03
CA ARG A 246 -15.18 5.31 -6.45
C ARG A 246 -14.24 4.55 -7.37
N ASN A 247 -13.89 3.31 -7.03
CA ASN A 247 -13.01 2.48 -7.84
C ASN A 247 -13.63 2.20 -9.22
N ARG A 248 -14.94 1.95 -9.30
CA ARG A 248 -15.67 1.82 -10.58
C ARG A 248 -15.59 3.10 -11.41
N ARG A 249 -15.83 4.28 -10.81
CA ARG A 249 -15.72 5.58 -11.50
C ARG A 249 -14.32 5.82 -12.08
N LEU A 250 -13.29 5.54 -11.30
CA LEU A 250 -11.89 5.69 -11.72
C LEU A 250 -11.58 4.80 -12.95
N ILE A 251 -12.03 3.54 -12.92
CA ILE A 251 -11.88 2.61 -14.06
C ILE A 251 -12.63 3.12 -15.30
N GLU A 252 -13.86 3.61 -15.12
CA GLU A 252 -14.68 4.14 -16.22
C GLU A 252 -14.10 5.42 -16.84
N LYS A 253 -13.65 6.37 -16.02
CA LYS A 253 -12.97 7.61 -16.45
C LYS A 253 -11.77 7.27 -17.33
N LYS A 254 -10.93 6.35 -16.88
CA LYS A 254 -9.78 5.85 -17.65
C LYS A 254 -10.18 5.18 -18.97
N ARG A 255 -11.25 4.36 -18.97
CA ARG A 255 -11.74 3.74 -20.20
C ARG A 255 -12.19 4.78 -21.22
N ARG A 256 -12.86 5.85 -20.76
CA ARG A 256 -13.28 6.99 -21.59
C ARG A 256 -12.08 7.77 -22.14
N GLU A 257 -11.07 8.04 -21.32
CA GLU A 257 -9.84 8.72 -21.74
C GLU A 257 -9.06 7.93 -22.80
N LYS A 258 -8.89 6.62 -22.61
CA LYS A 258 -8.26 5.74 -23.62
C LYS A 258 -9.02 5.78 -24.95
N LEU A 259 -10.35 5.74 -24.90
CA LEU A 259 -11.19 5.83 -26.11
C LEU A 259 -10.98 7.18 -26.82
N ARG A 260 -10.95 8.29 -26.07
CA ARG A 260 -10.71 9.63 -26.61
C ARG A 260 -9.34 9.72 -27.30
N GLN A 261 -8.28 9.21 -26.66
CA GLN A 261 -6.93 9.19 -27.24
C GLN A 261 -6.87 8.38 -28.54
N GLN A 262 -7.55 7.23 -28.61
CA GLN A 262 -7.62 6.43 -29.83
C GLN A 262 -8.37 7.13 -30.97
N VAL A 263 -9.44 7.87 -30.65
CA VAL A 263 -10.19 8.64 -31.65
C VAL A 263 -9.35 9.80 -32.19
N THR A 264 -8.62 10.51 -31.32
CA THR A 264 -7.73 11.60 -31.73
C THR A 264 -6.57 11.08 -32.60
N ALA A 265 -5.96 9.95 -32.22
CA ALA A 265 -4.86 9.34 -32.98
C ALA A 265 -5.28 8.80 -34.36
N LYS A 266 -6.57 8.50 -34.58
CA LYS A 266 -7.11 8.09 -35.90
C LYS A 266 -7.45 9.28 -36.81
N ARG A 267 -7.50 10.50 -36.27
CA ARG A 267 -7.83 11.74 -37.01
C ARG A 267 -6.59 12.54 -37.44
N SER A 268 -5.43 12.20 -36.89
CA SER A 268 -4.09 12.70 -37.25
C SER A 268 -3.41 11.78 -38.25
#